data_AF-A0A8S2S174-F1
#
_entry.id   AF-A0A8S2S174-F1
#
_cell.length_a   1.000
_cell.length_b   1.000
_cell.length_c   1.000
_cell.angle_alpha   90.00
_cell.angle_beta   90.00
_cell.angle_gamma   90.00
#
_symmetry.space_group_name_H-M   'P 1'
#
loop_
_entity.id
_entity.type
_entity.pdbx_description
1 polymer ?
#
loop_
_entity_poly.entity_id
_entity_poly.type
_entity_poly.pdbx_seq_one_letter_code
_entity_poly.pdbx_strand_id
1 'polypeptide(L)'
;MSTWNPTAKIRKNAIAFLYNDQVQKLVPTVSVLDRHFSDNMSADIIIFHTDYPITEHMQAVANVTKRQVIFYNVDEAFTSFPKGFDPYLEEPNWKKRGKWNYQHMCRFWFKLVLDIPLVLEYQYLMRLDDDSKILGAWNNIFDLMTKREAVYFGNIEEADSEKVLSQIFVQFTLDIKASIGAISVLFLGCLYSQATKPLSTKLIIMTIIIFT
;
A
#
# COMPACT_ATOMS: atom_id res chain seq x y z
N MET A 1 20.10 5.26 12.10
CA MET A 1 20.12 5.10 10.64
C MET A 1 20.74 3.76 10.32
N SER A 2 19.99 2.79 9.77
CA SER A 2 20.57 1.50 9.37
C SER A 2 21.36 1.67 8.08
N THR A 3 22.54 1.04 8.00
CA THR A 3 23.38 1.05 6.80
C THR A 3 22.79 0.07 5.79
N TRP A 4 22.38 0.57 4.62
CA TRP A 4 21.87 -0.24 3.52
C TRP A 4 22.91 -1.30 3.09
N ASN A 5 22.51 -2.57 3.06
CA ASN A 5 23.36 -3.68 2.62
C ASN A 5 23.00 -4.08 1.17
N PRO A 6 23.83 -3.74 0.17
CA PRO A 6 23.58 -4.08 -1.24
C PRO A 6 23.52 -5.58 -1.54
N THR A 7 23.96 -6.44 -0.61
CA THR A 7 23.99 -7.90 -0.82
C THR A 7 22.76 -8.63 -0.29
N ALA A 8 21.83 -7.91 0.35
CA ALA A 8 20.58 -8.51 0.81
C ALA A 8 19.81 -9.09 -0.39
N LYS A 9 19.38 -10.34 -0.26
CA LYS A 9 18.58 -11.02 -1.28
C LYS A 9 17.27 -10.25 -1.46
N ILE A 10 17.13 -9.58 -2.60
CA ILE A 10 15.89 -8.86 -2.96
C ILE A 10 14.73 -9.85 -2.91
N ARG A 11 13.74 -9.56 -2.07
CA ARG A 11 12.47 -10.26 -2.04
C ARG A 11 11.64 -9.81 -3.23
N LYS A 12 10.83 -10.69 -3.80
CA LYS A 12 10.10 -10.36 -5.02
C LYS A 12 8.85 -9.53 -4.73
N ASN A 13 7.96 -10.06 -3.91
CA ASN A 13 6.59 -9.56 -3.83
C ASN A 13 6.13 -9.47 -2.38
N ALA A 14 5.41 -8.39 -2.06
CA ALA A 14 4.72 -8.23 -0.79
C ALA A 14 3.27 -7.80 -1.01
N ILE A 15 2.42 -8.19 -0.08
CA ILE A 15 1.03 -7.77 0.05
C ILE A 15 0.93 -6.99 1.36
N ALA A 16 0.52 -5.74 1.30
CA ALA A 16 0.54 -4.84 2.43
C ALA A 16 -0.87 -4.44 2.87
N PHE A 17 -1.13 -4.61 4.16
CA PHE A 17 -2.31 -4.13 4.86
C PHE A 17 -1.92 -2.98 5.78
N LEU A 18 -2.79 -1.99 5.92
CA LEU A 18 -2.74 -1.05 7.05
C LEU A 18 -3.90 -1.39 7.99
N TYR A 19 -3.53 -1.80 9.18
CA TYR A 19 -4.43 -2.33 10.19
C TYR A 19 -4.68 -1.29 11.28
N ASN A 20 -5.95 -1.13 11.68
CA ASN A 20 -6.39 -0.09 12.62
C ASN A 20 -7.28 -0.62 13.78
N ASP A 21 -7.04 -1.86 14.22
CA ASP A 21 -7.57 -2.50 15.46
C ASP A 21 -8.65 -3.58 15.31
N GLN A 22 -9.01 -4.00 14.09
CA GLN A 22 -10.06 -5.03 13.88
C GLN A 22 -9.52 -6.38 13.39
N VAL A 23 -8.78 -7.12 14.24
CA VAL A 23 -8.12 -8.39 13.85
C VAL A 23 -9.13 -9.41 13.31
N GLN A 24 -10.36 -9.35 13.84
CA GLN A 24 -11.45 -10.23 13.47
C GLN A 24 -11.81 -10.10 11.97
N LYS A 25 -11.46 -8.97 11.34
CA LYS A 25 -11.59 -8.78 9.89
C LYS A 25 -10.36 -9.25 9.11
N LEU A 26 -9.17 -9.11 9.68
CA LEU A 26 -7.95 -9.46 8.98
C LEU A 26 -7.80 -10.96 8.74
N VAL A 27 -8.15 -11.79 9.75
CA VAL A 27 -8.11 -13.26 9.63
C VAL A 27 -8.96 -13.77 8.44
N PRO A 28 -10.26 -13.44 8.31
CA PRO A 28 -11.04 -13.87 7.15
C PRO A 28 -10.52 -13.26 5.84
N THR A 29 -10.07 -12.00 5.83
CA THR A 29 -9.49 -11.37 4.62
C THR A 29 -8.25 -12.12 4.13
N VAL A 30 -7.33 -12.48 5.01
CA VAL A 30 -6.14 -13.27 4.66
C VAL A 30 -6.51 -14.68 4.19
N SER A 31 -7.49 -15.33 4.83
CA SER A 31 -7.97 -16.64 4.37
C SER A 31 -8.59 -16.59 2.97
N VAL A 32 -9.36 -15.54 2.68
CA VAL A 32 -9.93 -15.28 1.36
C VAL A 32 -8.82 -15.01 0.34
N LEU A 33 -7.83 -14.19 0.68
CA LEU A 33 -6.66 -13.94 -0.15
C LEU A 33 -5.97 -15.24 -0.56
N ASP A 34 -5.68 -16.12 0.40
CA ASP A 34 -5.02 -17.40 0.14
C ASP A 34 -5.84 -18.32 -0.77
N ARG A 35 -7.17 -18.31 -0.65
CA ARG A 35 -8.05 -19.12 -1.48
C ARG A 35 -8.13 -18.62 -2.92
N HIS A 36 -8.09 -17.30 -3.09
CA HIS A 36 -8.48 -16.67 -4.35
C HIS A 36 -7.29 -16.12 -5.15
N PHE A 37 -6.15 -15.83 -4.53
CA PHE A 37 -4.99 -15.24 -5.19
C PHE A 37 -3.95 -16.29 -5.61
N SER A 38 -3.77 -16.45 -6.93
CA SER A 38 -3.01 -17.55 -7.54
C SER A 38 -1.52 -17.26 -7.72
N ASP A 39 -0.82 -16.80 -6.67
CA ASP A 39 0.64 -16.57 -6.70
C ASP A 39 1.46 -17.70 -6.05
N ASN A 40 0.83 -18.84 -5.78
CA ASN A 40 1.40 -19.99 -5.08
C ASN A 40 1.97 -19.65 -3.69
N MET A 41 1.37 -18.70 -2.97
CA MET A 41 1.82 -18.24 -1.66
C MET A 41 3.23 -17.65 -1.66
N SER A 42 3.69 -17.13 -2.80
CA SER A 42 5.06 -16.64 -2.96
C SER A 42 5.28 -15.21 -2.47
N ALA A 43 4.21 -14.40 -2.36
CA ALA A 43 4.29 -13.06 -1.78
C ALA A 43 4.17 -13.10 -0.25
N ASP A 44 5.04 -12.33 0.41
CA ASP A 44 4.98 -12.09 1.85
C ASP A 44 3.80 -11.18 2.19
N ILE A 45 3.24 -11.30 3.39
CA ILE A 45 2.22 -10.39 3.91
C ILE A 45 2.90 -9.43 4.89
N ILE A 46 2.77 -8.13 4.64
CA ILE A 46 3.18 -7.07 5.56
C ILE A 46 1.91 -6.46 6.18
N ILE A 47 1.83 -6.44 7.50
CA ILE A 47 0.75 -5.81 8.25
C ILE A 47 1.36 -4.61 8.96
N PHE A 48 1.13 -3.44 8.39
CA PHE A 48 1.41 -2.17 9.05
C PHE A 48 0.36 -1.94 10.12
N HIS A 49 0.79 -1.60 11.32
CA HIS A 49 -0.13 -1.33 12.43
C HIS A 49 0.33 -0.12 13.22
N THR A 50 -0.64 0.64 13.70
CA THR A 50 -0.42 1.54 14.83
C THR A 50 -0.63 0.76 16.13
N ASP A 51 0.01 1.20 17.19
CA ASP A 51 0.07 0.56 18.49
C ASP A 51 0.66 -0.86 18.43
N TYR A 52 0.48 -1.63 19.50
CA TYR A 52 0.99 -2.99 19.60
C TYR A 52 -0.15 -3.99 19.35
N PRO A 53 -0.13 -4.82 18.28
CA PRO A 53 -1.08 -5.90 18.16
C PRO A 53 -0.80 -6.89 19.29
N ILE A 54 -1.86 -7.27 20.01
CA ILE A 54 -1.77 -8.30 21.05
C ILE A 54 -1.24 -9.60 20.41
N THR A 55 -0.29 -10.29 21.04
CA THR A 55 0.43 -11.46 20.49
C THR A 55 -0.53 -12.51 19.90
N GLU A 56 -1.67 -12.72 20.54
CA GLU A 56 -2.73 -13.65 20.13
C GLU A 56 -3.30 -13.28 18.75
N HIS A 57 -3.43 -11.98 18.45
CA HIS A 57 -3.92 -11.49 17.16
C HIS A 57 -2.93 -11.78 16.04
N MET A 58 -1.64 -11.59 16.31
CA MET A 58 -0.57 -11.87 15.35
C MET A 58 -0.53 -13.36 15.01
N GLN A 59 -0.63 -14.21 16.04
CA GLN A 59 -0.68 -15.66 15.88
C GLN A 59 -1.92 -16.11 15.12
N ALA A 60 -3.09 -15.53 15.41
CA ALA A 60 -4.32 -15.86 14.70
C ALA A 60 -4.20 -15.63 13.19
N VAL A 61 -3.58 -14.51 12.77
CA VAL A 61 -3.34 -14.24 11.35
C VAL A 61 -2.27 -15.15 10.76
N ALA A 62 -1.16 -15.38 11.47
CA ALA A 62 -0.10 -16.27 11.01
C ALA A 62 -0.57 -17.73 10.84
N ASN A 63 -1.53 -18.18 11.66
CA ASN A 63 -2.04 -19.55 11.62
C ASN A 63 -3.02 -19.82 10.44
N VAL A 64 -3.58 -18.79 9.80
CA VAL A 64 -4.54 -18.97 8.69
C VAL A 64 -3.92 -18.89 7.31
N THR A 65 -2.61 -18.61 7.21
CA THR A 65 -1.89 -18.55 5.95
C THR A 65 -0.60 -19.35 5.99
N LYS A 66 -0.13 -19.78 4.82
CA LYS A 66 1.20 -20.39 4.64
C LYS A 66 2.28 -19.38 4.26
N ARG A 67 1.90 -18.13 3.97
CA ARG A 67 2.81 -17.05 3.62
C ARG A 67 3.61 -16.62 4.84
N GLN A 68 4.77 -16.02 4.61
CA GLN A 68 5.43 -15.27 5.68
C GLN A 68 4.61 -14.03 6.02
N VAL A 69 4.29 -13.85 7.30
CA VAL A 69 3.59 -12.67 7.80
C VAL A 69 4.57 -11.82 8.62
N ILE A 70 4.65 -10.53 8.30
CA ILE A 70 5.51 -9.55 8.95
C ILE A 70 4.64 -8.45 9.52
N PHE A 71 4.74 -8.23 10.82
CA PHE A 71 4.07 -7.11 11.49
C PHE A 71 5.07 -5.97 11.64
N TYR A 72 4.68 -4.78 11.19
CA TYR A 72 5.55 -3.61 11.19
C TYR A 72 4.83 -2.43 11.86
N ASN A 73 5.34 -1.99 13.00
CA ASN A 73 4.80 -0.84 13.72
C ASN A 73 5.09 0.46 12.94
N VAL A 74 4.06 1.28 12.74
CA VAL A 74 4.14 2.56 12.02
C VAL A 74 3.73 3.75 12.90
N ASP A 75 3.82 3.65 14.22
CA ASP A 75 3.41 4.72 15.15
C ASP A 75 4.10 6.05 14.87
N GLU A 76 5.40 6.02 14.54
CA GLU A 76 6.15 7.23 14.19
C GLU A 76 5.55 7.94 12.96
N ALA A 77 5.04 7.20 11.99
CA ALA A 77 4.41 7.76 10.79
C ALA A 77 3.05 8.43 11.10
N PHE A 78 2.35 7.94 12.13
CA PHE A 78 1.02 8.40 12.54
C PHE A 78 1.04 9.42 13.69
N THR A 79 2.19 9.60 14.34
CA THR A 79 2.38 10.59 15.42
C THR A 79 3.21 11.79 15.01
N SER A 80 3.96 11.70 13.90
CA SER A 80 4.77 12.81 13.38
C SER A 80 3.99 13.69 12.39
N PHE A 81 4.23 15.00 12.45
CA PHE A 81 3.74 15.96 11.46
C PHE A 81 4.90 16.56 10.66
N PRO A 82 4.68 17.00 9.41
CA PRO A 82 5.68 17.73 8.65
C PRO A 82 6.14 18.99 9.41
N LYS A 83 7.40 19.38 9.21
CA LYS A 83 7.93 20.62 9.81
C LYS A 83 7.09 21.82 9.37
N GLY A 84 6.65 22.63 10.34
CA GLY A 84 5.85 23.84 10.11
C GLY A 84 4.34 23.63 10.12
N PHE A 85 3.88 22.38 10.26
CA PHE A 85 2.47 22.06 10.47
C PHE A 85 2.17 22.02 11.98
N ASP A 86 1.12 22.71 12.42
CA ASP A 86 0.67 22.69 13.82
C ASP A 86 -0.68 21.96 13.94
N PRO A 87 -0.71 20.71 14.44
CA PRO A 87 -1.92 19.91 14.51
C PRO A 87 -2.96 20.43 15.53
N TYR A 88 -2.58 21.38 16.39
CA TYR A 88 -3.46 21.99 17.38
C TYR A 88 -4.11 23.27 16.85
N LEU A 89 -3.42 24.01 15.99
CA LEU A 89 -3.94 25.24 15.38
C LEU A 89 -4.73 24.97 14.09
N GLU A 90 -4.38 23.92 13.36
CA GLU A 90 -5.05 23.56 12.12
C GLU A 90 -6.24 22.62 12.36
N GLU A 91 -7.24 22.68 11.48
CA GLU A 91 -8.40 21.78 11.50
C GLU A 91 -8.53 21.05 10.15
N PRO A 92 -8.72 19.73 10.16
CA PRO A 92 -8.88 18.97 8.93
C PRO A 92 -10.26 19.20 8.33
N ASN A 93 -10.32 19.25 6.99
CA ASN A 93 -11.57 19.33 6.24
C ASN A 93 -12.46 18.08 6.44
N TRP A 94 -11.91 16.97 6.93
CA TRP A 94 -12.64 15.75 7.23
C TRP A 94 -12.03 15.02 8.44
N LYS A 95 -12.88 14.53 9.34
CA LYS A 95 -12.51 13.75 10.53
C LYS A 95 -13.12 12.35 10.42
N LYS A 96 -12.26 11.32 10.50
CA LYS A 96 -12.69 9.91 10.56
C LYS A 96 -11.74 9.15 11.49
N ARG A 97 -12.30 8.52 12.53
CA ARG A 97 -11.56 7.70 13.52
C ARG A 97 -10.44 8.44 14.26
N GLY A 98 -10.50 9.77 14.35
CA GLY A 98 -9.49 10.64 14.97
C GLY A 98 -9.44 12.00 14.27
N LYS A 99 -8.72 12.98 14.84
CA LYS A 99 -8.56 14.31 14.20
C LYS A 99 -7.80 14.16 12.88
N TRP A 100 -6.62 13.55 12.91
CA TRP A 100 -5.72 13.49 11.74
C TRP A 100 -5.55 12.09 11.13
N ASN A 101 -6.23 11.06 11.66
CA ASN A 101 -5.93 9.66 11.34
C ASN A 101 -6.11 9.34 9.85
N TYR A 102 -7.13 9.89 9.20
CA TYR A 102 -7.33 9.69 7.76
C TYR A 102 -6.22 10.37 6.93
N GLN A 103 -5.83 11.59 7.28
CA GLN A 103 -4.74 12.32 6.62
C GLN A 103 -3.39 11.63 6.82
N HIS A 104 -3.14 11.07 8.01
CA HIS A 104 -1.97 10.23 8.26
C HIS A 104 -1.98 8.97 7.41
N MET A 105 -3.13 8.27 7.30
CA MET A 105 -3.27 7.12 6.42
C MET A 105 -2.97 7.49 4.96
N CYS A 106 -3.51 8.60 4.46
CA CYS A 106 -3.22 9.09 3.11
C CYS A 106 -1.72 9.40 2.94
N ARG A 107 -1.12 10.15 3.87
CA ARG A 107 0.31 10.49 3.85
C ARG A 107 1.19 9.24 3.92
N PHE A 108 0.79 8.26 4.71
CA PHE A 108 1.48 6.99 4.87
C PHE A 108 1.58 6.25 3.53
N TRP A 109 0.44 5.98 2.90
CA TRP A 109 0.42 5.26 1.62
C TRP A 109 1.00 6.06 0.46
N PHE A 110 0.88 7.39 0.49
CA PHE A 110 1.36 8.24 -0.58
C PHE A 110 2.88 8.43 -0.57
N LYS A 111 3.49 8.49 0.62
CA LYS A 111 4.91 8.83 0.76
C LYS A 111 5.68 7.91 1.70
N LEU A 112 5.21 7.74 2.92
CA LEU A 112 6.05 7.18 3.99
C LEU A 112 6.31 5.68 3.81
N VAL A 113 5.35 4.93 3.27
CA VAL A 113 5.49 3.48 3.05
C VAL A 113 6.70 3.13 2.18
N LEU A 114 7.03 3.99 1.21
CA LEU A 114 8.17 3.80 0.30
C LEU A 114 9.52 4.13 0.94
N ASP A 115 9.53 4.86 2.06
CA ASP A 115 10.74 5.19 2.79
C ASP A 115 11.05 4.12 3.87
N ILE A 116 10.19 3.12 4.06
CA ILE A 116 10.37 2.03 5.02
C ILE A 116 11.45 1.05 4.51
N PRO A 117 12.55 0.81 5.27
CA PRO A 117 13.61 -0.09 4.84
C PRO A 117 13.14 -1.49 4.45
N LEU A 118 12.20 -2.06 5.21
CA LEU A 118 11.58 -3.35 4.90
C LEU A 118 10.92 -3.36 3.52
N VAL A 119 10.23 -2.29 3.14
CA VAL A 119 9.53 -2.20 1.84
C VAL A 119 10.53 -2.11 0.68
N LEU A 120 11.68 -1.47 0.90
CA LEU A 120 12.75 -1.35 -0.09
C LEU A 120 13.38 -2.71 -0.47
N GLU A 121 13.17 -3.76 0.33
CA GLU A 121 13.62 -5.12 0.02
C GLU A 121 12.75 -5.81 -1.03
N TYR A 122 11.58 -5.27 -1.35
CA TYR A 122 10.63 -5.88 -2.29
C TYR A 122 10.70 -5.22 -3.66
N GLN A 123 10.54 -6.01 -4.72
CA GLN A 123 10.40 -5.48 -6.08
C GLN A 123 8.99 -4.94 -6.32
N TYR A 124 7.95 -5.63 -5.83
CA TYR A 124 6.56 -5.23 -5.96
C TYR A 124 5.84 -5.27 -4.62
N LEU A 125 5.02 -4.26 -4.37
CA LEU A 125 4.16 -4.16 -3.20
C LEU A 125 2.72 -4.00 -3.65
N MET A 126 1.81 -4.89 -3.24
CA MET A 126 0.37 -4.81 -3.46
C MET A 126 -0.33 -4.31 -2.21
N ARG A 127 -0.88 -3.09 -2.22
CA ARG A 127 -1.76 -2.62 -1.13
C ARG A 127 -3.09 -3.37 -1.15
N LEU A 128 -3.61 -3.74 0.02
CA LEU A 128 -4.98 -4.18 0.26
C LEU A 128 -5.51 -3.49 1.53
N ASP A 129 -6.72 -2.94 1.46
CA ASP A 129 -7.38 -2.36 2.63
C ASP A 129 -8.08 -3.47 3.44
N ASP A 130 -8.35 -3.22 4.73
CA ASP A 130 -8.91 -4.22 5.64
C ASP A 130 -10.39 -4.56 5.36
N ASP A 131 -11.06 -3.73 4.58
CA ASP A 131 -12.42 -3.92 4.08
C ASP A 131 -12.48 -4.33 2.59
N SER A 132 -11.33 -4.56 1.96
CA SER A 132 -11.27 -5.08 0.59
C SER A 132 -11.83 -6.50 0.50
N LYS A 133 -12.60 -6.78 -0.57
CA LYS A 133 -13.11 -8.12 -0.89
C LYS A 133 -12.47 -8.61 -2.18
N ILE A 134 -11.90 -9.81 -2.14
CA ILE A 134 -11.41 -10.49 -3.34
C ILE A 134 -12.55 -11.34 -3.89
N LEU A 135 -13.04 -10.97 -5.07
CA LEU A 135 -14.11 -11.69 -5.74
C LEU A 135 -13.54 -12.64 -6.79
N GLY A 136 -13.96 -13.90 -6.72
CA GLY A 136 -13.56 -14.91 -7.71
C GLY A 136 -12.07 -15.28 -7.63
N ALA A 137 -11.58 -16.00 -8.63
CA ALA A 137 -10.16 -16.37 -8.70
C ALA A 137 -9.36 -15.25 -9.37
N TRP A 138 -8.22 -14.93 -8.78
CA TRP A 138 -7.30 -13.90 -9.22
C TRP A 138 -6.00 -14.52 -9.73
N ASN A 139 -5.55 -14.08 -10.89
CA ASN A 139 -4.24 -14.45 -11.44
C ASN A 139 -3.11 -13.83 -10.60
N ASN A 140 -1.90 -14.36 -10.71
CA ASN A 140 -0.72 -13.75 -10.12
C ASN A 140 -0.44 -12.38 -10.77
N ILE A 141 -0.87 -11.30 -10.10
CA ILE A 141 -0.69 -9.93 -10.62
C ILE A 141 0.79 -9.55 -10.69
N PHE A 142 1.67 -10.13 -9.85
CA PHE A 142 3.10 -9.85 -9.87
C PHE A 142 3.80 -10.40 -11.12
N ASP A 143 3.39 -11.59 -11.58
CA ASP A 143 3.87 -12.15 -12.84
C ASP A 143 3.40 -11.30 -14.02
N LEU A 144 2.17 -10.80 -13.96
CA LEU A 144 1.62 -9.91 -14.98
C LEU A 144 2.38 -8.57 -15.02
N MET A 145 2.68 -7.97 -13.87
CA MET A 145 3.52 -6.77 -13.77
C MET A 145 4.88 -6.98 -14.41
N THR A 146 5.53 -8.10 -14.07
CA THR A 146 6.85 -8.46 -14.61
C THR A 146 6.80 -8.65 -16.12
N LYS A 147 5.83 -9.43 -16.61
CA LYS A 147 5.66 -9.68 -18.05
C LYS A 147 5.40 -8.41 -18.86
N ARG A 148 4.68 -7.45 -18.28
CA ARG A 148 4.33 -6.18 -18.95
C ARG A 148 5.35 -5.08 -18.68
N GLU A 149 6.41 -5.34 -17.92
CA GLU A 149 7.34 -4.32 -17.41
C GLU A 149 6.60 -3.16 -16.70
N ALA A 150 5.43 -3.42 -16.14
CA ALA A 150 4.57 -2.41 -15.56
C ALA A 150 5.22 -1.82 -14.30
N VAL A 151 4.96 -0.53 -14.08
CA VAL A 151 5.38 0.18 -12.85
C VAL A 151 4.24 0.31 -11.86
N TYR A 152 2.99 0.15 -12.31
CA TYR A 152 1.78 0.37 -11.52
C TYR A 152 0.57 -0.37 -12.13
N PHE A 153 -0.28 -0.94 -11.29
CA PHE A 153 -1.67 -1.30 -11.62
C PHE A 153 -2.61 -0.65 -10.61
N GLY A 154 -3.77 -0.22 -11.11
CA GLY A 154 -4.91 0.23 -10.31
C GLY A 154 -6.19 -0.39 -10.86
N ASN A 155 -7.23 -0.42 -10.02
CA ASN A 155 -8.55 -0.85 -10.46
C ASN A 155 -9.19 0.25 -11.34
N ILE A 156 -10.00 -0.17 -12.31
CA ILE A 156 -10.51 0.73 -13.36
C ILE A 156 -11.87 1.35 -12.99
N GLU A 157 -12.59 0.79 -12.01
CA GLU A 157 -13.89 1.30 -11.60
C GLU A 157 -13.79 2.14 -10.33
N GLU A 158 -13.70 3.46 -10.48
CA GLU A 158 -14.12 4.40 -9.44
C GLU A 158 -15.17 5.33 -10.03
N ALA A 159 -16.43 5.11 -9.68
CA ALA A 159 -17.35 6.22 -9.54
C ALA A 159 -17.09 6.79 -8.14
N ASP A 160 -16.26 7.84 -8.04
CA ASP A 160 -16.10 8.59 -6.80
C ASP A 160 -17.47 9.21 -6.43
N SER A 161 -18.24 8.47 -5.64
CA SER A 161 -19.58 8.88 -5.22
C SER A 161 -19.56 10.14 -4.35
N GLU A 162 -18.39 10.49 -3.79
CA GLU A 162 -18.26 11.58 -2.82
C GLU A 162 -18.07 12.94 -3.49
N LYS A 163 -17.71 13.00 -4.80
CA LYS A 163 -17.44 14.25 -5.56
C LYS A 163 -16.40 15.19 -4.92
N VAL A 164 -15.74 14.77 -3.85
CA VAL A 164 -14.78 15.57 -3.08
C VAL A 164 -13.49 15.79 -3.88
N LEU A 165 -13.16 14.87 -4.80
CA LEU A 165 -11.93 14.89 -5.58
C LEU A 165 -12.16 15.25 -7.06
N SER A 166 -13.22 16.00 -7.37
CA SER A 166 -13.58 16.43 -8.74
C SER A 166 -12.49 17.24 -9.48
N GLN A 167 -11.39 17.59 -8.84
CA GLN A 167 -10.26 18.31 -9.46
C GLN A 167 -8.94 17.52 -9.53
N ILE A 168 -8.85 16.27 -9.02
CA ILE A 168 -7.55 15.63 -8.77
C ILE A 168 -7.32 14.29 -9.51
N PHE A 169 -8.34 13.63 -10.05
CA PHE A 169 -8.18 12.30 -10.65
C PHE A 169 -8.37 12.27 -12.17
N VAL A 170 -7.28 11.95 -12.91
CA VAL A 170 -7.31 11.52 -14.31
C VAL A 170 -6.64 10.15 -14.39
N GLN A 171 -7.32 9.21 -15.05
CA GLN A 171 -6.93 7.82 -15.26
C GLN A 171 -5.53 7.70 -15.91
N PHE A 172 -4.63 6.90 -15.33
CA PHE A 172 -3.33 6.56 -15.94
C PHE A 172 -3.30 5.10 -16.40
N THR A 173 -2.98 4.89 -17.66
CA THR A 173 -2.40 3.63 -18.16
C THR A 173 -1.02 3.99 -18.70
N LEU A 174 0.03 3.84 -17.87
CA LEU A 174 1.40 4.09 -18.30
C LEU A 174 1.92 2.86 -19.05
N ASP A 175 1.79 2.88 -20.37
CA ASP A 175 2.60 2.05 -21.26
C ASP A 175 3.87 2.86 -21.59
N ILE A 176 4.94 2.67 -20.81
CA ILE A 176 6.17 3.50 -20.83
C ILE A 176 6.94 3.40 -22.17
N LYS A 177 6.54 2.52 -23.09
CA LYS A 177 7.23 2.37 -24.39
C LYS A 177 6.84 3.40 -25.46
N ALA A 178 5.82 4.25 -25.28
CA ALA A 178 5.26 4.98 -26.44
C ALA A 178 5.11 6.51 -26.40
N SER A 179 5.20 7.25 -25.29
CA SER A 179 4.79 8.68 -25.34
C SER A 179 5.62 9.65 -24.49
N ILE A 180 6.51 10.39 -25.15
CA ILE A 180 6.97 11.73 -24.74
C ILE A 180 5.97 12.73 -25.34
N GLY A 181 4.95 13.12 -24.57
CA GLY A 181 3.98 14.12 -25.01
C GLY A 181 2.85 14.35 -24.01
N ALA A 182 2.87 15.52 -23.36
CA ALA A 182 1.87 16.06 -22.43
C ALA A 182 1.63 15.22 -21.15
N ILE A 183 2.40 15.53 -20.10
CA ILE A 183 2.34 14.90 -18.78
C ILE A 183 2.01 15.98 -17.74
N SER A 184 0.82 15.95 -17.14
CA SER A 184 0.40 16.79 -16.00
C SER A 184 0.20 15.86 -14.78
N VAL A 185 1.15 15.77 -13.84
CA VAL A 185 1.40 16.58 -12.61
C VAL A 185 0.30 16.43 -11.53
N LEU A 186 0.35 15.28 -10.86
CA LEU A 186 0.18 15.15 -9.40
C LEU A 186 0.80 13.81 -8.93
N PHE A 187 0.65 12.75 -9.73
CA PHE A 187 1.45 11.52 -9.58
C PHE A 187 2.93 11.69 -9.98
N LEU A 188 3.21 12.58 -10.95
CA LEU A 188 4.59 12.88 -11.32
C LEU A 188 5.36 13.64 -10.25
N GLY A 189 4.73 14.40 -9.34
CA GLY A 189 5.49 15.09 -8.29
C GLY A 189 6.25 14.11 -7.39
N CYS A 190 5.63 12.97 -7.09
CA CYS A 190 6.24 11.92 -6.26
C CYS A 190 7.25 11.06 -7.07
N LEU A 191 6.95 10.74 -8.34
CA LEU A 191 7.90 10.03 -9.22
C LEU A 191 9.10 10.90 -9.61
N TYR A 192 8.92 12.21 -9.80
CA TYR A 192 9.94 13.16 -10.23
C TYR A 192 10.85 13.60 -9.07
N SER A 193 10.30 13.79 -7.86
CA SER A 193 11.12 14.03 -6.66
C SER A 193 12.00 12.83 -6.28
N GLN A 194 11.74 11.65 -6.82
CA GLN A 194 12.51 10.42 -6.57
C GLN A 194 13.40 9.99 -7.74
N ALA A 195 13.40 10.71 -8.86
CA ALA A 195 14.19 10.41 -10.05
C ALA A 195 15.72 10.57 -9.85
N THR A 196 16.18 11.08 -8.70
CA THR A 196 17.62 11.19 -8.38
C THR A 196 18.18 9.94 -7.71
N LYS A 197 17.36 8.91 -7.43
CA LYS A 197 17.82 7.60 -6.95
C LYS A 197 17.16 6.50 -7.76
N PRO A 198 17.89 5.48 -8.23
CA PRO A 198 17.26 4.30 -8.83
C PRO A 198 16.38 3.65 -7.78
N LEU A 199 15.06 3.70 -7.96
CA LEU A 199 14.12 2.99 -7.12
C LEU A 199 14.26 1.49 -7.40
N SER A 200 14.75 0.74 -6.42
CA SER A 200 14.78 -0.72 -6.47
C SER A 200 13.37 -1.33 -6.39
N THR A 201 12.42 -0.59 -5.82
CA THR A 201 11.06 -1.04 -5.55
C THR A 201 10.06 -0.34 -6.47
N LYS A 202 9.24 -1.15 -7.16
CA LYS A 202 8.08 -0.72 -7.94
C LYS A 202 6.82 -0.92 -7.08
N LEU A 203 5.88 0.02 -7.13
CA LEU A 203 4.71 0.01 -6.26
C LEU A 203 3.44 -0.35 -7.04
N ILE A 204 2.66 -1.30 -6.52
CA ILE A 204 1.30 -1.62 -6.98
C ILE A 204 0.32 -1.08 -5.95
N ILE A 205 -0.29 0.07 -6.21
CA ILE A 205 -1.39 0.54 -5.37
C ILE A 205 -2.68 0.00 -5.97
N MET A 206 -3.10 -1.16 -5.49
CA MET A 206 -4.38 -1.71 -5.87
C MET A 206 -5.41 -1.47 -4.76
N THR A 207 -6.12 -0.37 -4.85
CA THR A 207 -7.26 -0.10 -3.97
C THR A 207 -8.47 -0.86 -4.53
N ILE A 208 -8.76 -2.08 -4.03
CA ILE A 208 -10.02 -2.78 -4.34
C ILE A 208 -11.09 -2.25 -3.38
N ILE A 209 -11.78 -1.20 -3.78
CA ILE A 209 -13.03 -0.81 -3.13
C ILE A 209 -14.16 -1.40 -3.96
N ILE A 210 -14.73 -2.51 -3.50
CA ILE A 210 -16.00 -3.01 -4.04
C ILE A 210 -17.07 -2.74 -2.98
N PHE A 211 -17.83 -1.67 -3.20
CA PHE A 211 -19.09 -1.46 -2.50
C PHE A 211 -20.09 -2.51 -3.01
N THR A 212 -20.60 -3.33 -2.09
CA THR A 212 -21.82 -4.14 -2.30
C THR A 212 -22.96 -3.47 -1.57
#